data_AF-G5A0J6-F1
#
_entry.id   AF-G5A0J6-F1
#
_cell.length_a   1.000
_cell.length_b   1.000
_cell.length_c   1.000
_cell.angle_alpha   90.00
_cell.angle_beta   90.00
_cell.angle_gamma   90.00
#
_symmetry.space_group_name_H-M   'P 1'
#
loop_
_entity.id
_entity.type
_entity.pdbx_description
1 polymer ?
#
loop_
_entity_poly.entity_id
_entity_poly.type
_entity_poly.pdbx_seq_one_letter_code
_entity_poly.pdbx_strand_id
1 'polypeptide(L)' 'IKAAAVAADEPPQHFGTHSLRSGGASALFAAGVDSIAVKQFGRWRSDAFERYIRLNNHQTSTMAR' A
#
# COMPACT_ATOMS: atom_id res chain seq x y z
N ILE A 1 -10.32 9.95 6.86
CA ILE A 1 -8.88 9.97 6.49
C ILE A 1 -8.14 11.06 7.26
N LYS A 2 -8.42 12.35 7.04
CA LYS A 2 -7.72 13.44 7.73
C LYS A 2 -7.85 13.38 9.25
N ALA A 3 -9.07 13.16 9.77
CA ALA A 3 -9.28 13.00 11.22
C ALA A 3 -8.50 11.81 11.81
N ALA A 4 -8.40 10.70 11.07
CA ALA A 4 -7.62 9.53 11.49
C ALA A 4 -6.11 9.81 11.48
N ALA A 5 -5.61 10.58 10.50
CA ALA A 5 -4.22 11.02 10.49
C ALA A 5 -3.90 11.92 11.68
N VAL A 6 -4.76 12.90 11.99
CA VAL A 6 -4.61 13.74 13.19
C VAL A 6 -4.63 12.91 14.48
N ALA A 7 -5.53 11.93 14.59
CA ALA A 7 -5.59 11.04 15.74
C ALA A 7 -4.35 10.13 15.88
N ALA A 8 -3.61 9.91 14.79
CA ALA A 8 -2.37 9.14 14.76
C ALA A 8 -1.11 10.01 14.85
N ASP A 9 -1.24 11.31 15.14
CA ASP A 9 -0.14 12.30 15.18
C ASP A 9 0.61 12.45 13.84
N GLU A 10 -0.10 12.26 12.73
CA GLU A 10 0.44 12.28 11.37
C GLU A 10 -0.04 13.51 10.58
N PRO A 11 0.79 14.12 9.71
CA PRO A 11 0.43 15.34 8.98
C PRO A 11 -0.74 15.07 8.02
N PRO A 12 -1.97 15.56 8.29
CA PRO A 12 -3.15 15.15 7.55
C PRO A 12 -3.06 15.47 6.06
N GLN A 13 -2.34 16.52 5.67
CA GLN A 13 -2.07 16.90 4.27
C GLN A 13 -1.47 15.76 3.42
N HIS A 14 -0.71 14.84 4.01
CA HIS A 14 -0.10 13.72 3.29
C HIS A 14 -1.08 12.58 2.99
N PHE A 15 -2.26 12.57 3.64
CA PHE A 15 -3.21 11.48 3.55
C PHE A 15 -4.45 11.86 2.75
N GLY A 16 -4.64 11.22 1.61
CA GLY A 16 -5.86 11.25 0.80
C GLY A 16 -6.25 9.85 0.32
N THR A 17 -7.39 9.74 -0.37
CA THR A 17 -7.90 8.47 -0.91
C THR A 17 -6.86 7.78 -1.81
N HIS A 18 -6.18 8.56 -2.66
CA HIS A 18 -5.12 8.06 -3.53
C HIS A 18 -3.92 7.52 -2.73
N SER A 19 -3.47 8.25 -1.70
CA SER A 19 -2.36 7.80 -0.85
C SER A 19 -2.69 6.50 -0.10
N LEU A 20 -3.92 6.35 0.38
CA LEU A 20 -4.35 5.11 1.07
C LEU A 20 -4.42 3.93 0.11
N ARG A 21 -4.74 4.17 -1.17
CA ARG A 21 -4.75 3.13 -2.20
C ARG A 21 -3.34 2.58 -2.44
N SER A 22 -2.35 3.45 -2.60
CA SER A 22 -0.94 3.04 -2.74
C SER A 22 -0.39 2.44 -1.45
N GLY A 23 -0.65 3.08 -0.30
CA GLY A 23 -0.20 2.62 1.01
C GLY A 23 -0.76 1.25 1.37
N GLY A 24 -2.06 1.02 1.17
CA GLY A 24 -2.71 -0.27 1.43
C GLY A 24 -2.17 -1.40 0.55
N ALA A 25 -1.98 -1.16 -0.75
CA ALA A 25 -1.37 -2.14 -1.65
C ALA A 25 0.06 -2.48 -1.21
N SER A 26 0.85 -1.46 -0.84
CA SER A 26 2.22 -1.64 -0.35
C SER A 26 2.27 -2.41 0.97
N ALA A 27 1.38 -2.10 1.91
CA ALA A 27 1.30 -2.76 3.22
C ALA A 27 0.91 -4.25 3.10
N LEU A 28 -0.08 -4.57 2.27
CA LEU A 28 -0.48 -5.96 2.03
C LEU A 28 0.65 -6.76 1.35
N PHE A 29 1.32 -6.16 0.35
CA PHE A 29 2.47 -6.79 -0.29
C PHE A 29 3.62 -7.03 0.71
N ALA A 30 3.88 -6.07 1.61
CA ALA A 30 4.88 -6.22 2.68
C ALA A 30 4.51 -7.29 3.72
N ALA A 31 3.22 -7.51 3.95
CA ALA A 31 2.72 -8.59 4.79
C ALA A 31 2.75 -9.97 4.11
N GLY A 32 3.25 -10.07 2.87
CA GLY A 32 3.29 -11.33 2.13
C GLY A 32 1.91 -11.82 1.68
N VAL A 33 0.91 -10.94 1.62
CA VAL A 33 -0.42 -11.27 1.14
C VAL A 33 -0.36 -11.57 -0.36
N ASP A 34 -1.08 -12.61 -0.77
CA ASP A 34 -1.18 -13.03 -2.17
C ASP A 34 -1.65 -11.89 -3.09
N SER A 35 -1.07 -11.83 -4.30
CA SER A 35 -1.32 -10.74 -5.25
C SER A 35 -2.77 -10.68 -5.73
N ILE A 36 -3.48 -11.81 -5.83
CA ILE A 36 -4.91 -11.86 -6.18
C ILE A 36 -5.73 -11.26 -5.04
N ALA A 37 -5.36 -11.55 -3.79
CA ALA A 37 -6.00 -10.94 -2.62
C ALA A 37 -5.77 -9.42 -2.62
N VAL A 38 -4.53 -8.94 -2.82
CA VAL A 38 -4.23 -7.49 -2.94
C VAL A 38 -5.08 -6.83 -4.05
N LYS A 39 -5.18 -7.48 -5.22
CA LYS A 39 -5.99 -7.01 -6.35
C LYS A 39 -7.47 -6.89 -5.99
N GLN A 40 -8.03 -7.91 -5.34
CA GLN A 40 -9.43 -7.92 -4.88
C GLN A 40 -9.69 -6.86 -3.80
N PHE A 41 -8.84 -6.76 -2.78
CA PHE A 41 -8.97 -5.76 -1.72
C PHE A 41 -8.95 -4.32 -2.27
N GLY A 42 -8.07 -4.05 -3.23
CA GLY A 42 -8.00 -2.74 -3.88
C GLY A 42 -9.05 -2.51 -4.99
N ARG A 43 -9.90 -3.51 -5.28
CA ARG A 43 -10.93 -3.49 -6.34
C ARG A 43 -10.32 -3.14 -7.70
N TRP A 44 -9.16 -3.69 -8.01
CA TRP A 44 -8.46 -3.45 -9.26
C TRP A 44 -8.94 -4.43 -10.33
N ARG A 45 -9.29 -3.90 -11.51
CA ARG A 45 -9.72 -4.74 -12.64
C ARG A 45 -8.54 -5.39 -13.37
N SER A 46 -7.38 -4.72 -13.37
CA SER A 46 -6.14 -5.17 -14.00
C SER A 46 -5.00 -5.18 -12.99
N ASP A 47 -3.82 -5.59 -13.45
CA ASP A 47 -2.60 -5.64 -12.63
C ASP A 47 -1.95 -4.26 -12.46
N ALA A 48 -2.67 -3.19 -12.78
CA ALA A 48 -2.23 -1.81 -12.58
C ALA A 48 -1.90 -1.47 -11.12
N PHE A 49 -2.37 -2.28 -10.15
CA PHE A 49 -2.05 -2.13 -8.73
C PHE A 49 -0.56 -2.34 -8.43
N GLU A 50 0.17 -3.10 -9.26
CA GLU A 50 1.59 -3.36 -9.06
C GLU A 50 2.40 -2.06 -9.06
N ARG A 51 2.04 -1.10 -9.92
CA ARG A 51 2.67 0.24 -9.95
C ARG A 51 2.41 1.09 -8.70
N TYR A 52 1.44 0.70 -7.88
CA TYR A 52 1.11 1.39 -6.64
C TYR A 52 1.84 0.81 -5.43
N ILE A 53 2.49 -0.35 -5.58
CA ILE A 53 3.29 -0.99 -4.55
C ILE A 53 4.64 -0.28 -4.47
N ARG A 54 4.98 0.20 -3.28
CA ARG A 54 6.30 0.75 -2.96
C ARG A 54 7.05 -0.29 -2.13
N LEU A 55 8.16 -0.78 -2.69
CA LEU A 55 9.04 -1.71 -2.00
C LEU A 55 9.87 -0.98 -0.94
N ASN A 56 10.00 -1.56 0.25
CA ASN A 56 10.97 -1.13 1.24
C ASN A 56 12.27 -1.95 1.14
N ASN A 57 13.31 -1.52 1.86
CA ASN A 57 14.63 -2.15 1.82
C ASN A 57 14.63 -3.62 2.26
N HIS A 58 13.72 -4.01 3.16
CA HIS A 58 13.60 -5.39 3.61
C HIS A 58 13.08 -6.30 2.48
N GLN A 59 12.08 -5.82 1.74
CA GLN A 59 11.49 -6.53 0.61
C GLN A 59 12.47 -6.64 -0.56
N THR A 60 13.16 -5.55 -0.91
CA THR A 60 14.16 -5.58 -1.99
C THR A 60 15.30 -6.55 -1.67
N SER A 61 15.77 -6.59 -0.42
CA SER A 61 16.81 -7.54 0.01
C SER A 61 16.35 -8.99 -0.05
N THR A 62 15.07 -9.26 0.21
CA THR A 62 14.52 -10.62 0.15
C THR A 62 14.37 -11.11 -1.29
N MET A 63 13.95 -10.23 -2.21
CA MET A 63 13.77 -10.56 -3.62
C MET A 63 15.08 -10.63 -4.41
N ALA A 64 16.15 -9.98 -3.92
CA ALA A 64 17.47 -9.99 -4.54
C ALA A 64 18.31 -11.24 -4.21
N ARG A 65 17.79 -12.14 -3.36
CA ARG A 65 18.39 -13.44 -3.04
C ARG A 65 17.89 -14.50 -4.01
#